data_AF-A0A1W9N9B5-F1
#
_entry.id   AF-A0A1W9N9B5-F1
#
_cell.length_a   1.000
_cell.length_b   1.000
_cell.length_c   1.000
_cell.angle_alpha   90.00
_cell.angle_beta   90.00
_cell.angle_gamma   90.00
#
_symmetry.space_group_name_H-M   'P 1'
#
loop_
_entity.id
_entity.type
_entity.pdbx_description
1 polymer ?
#
loop_
_entity_poly.entity_id
_entity_poly.type
_entity_poly.pdbx_seq_one_letter_code
_entity_poly.pdbx_strand_id
1 'polypeptide(L)'
;MPGRLIGFIVILLLIGTLIGFNIGNSSDIRIWFGEKGQIKEVPILLSFFTIYIFGLVSSIPFYIGWRMRQIKKKRKNSAAAADKK
;
A
#
# COMPACT_ATOMS: atom_id res chain seq x y z
N MET A 1 -11.94 -1.67 26.70
CA MET A 1 -11.37 -0.32 26.44
C MET A 1 -12.18 0.36 25.32
N PRO A 2 -13.31 1.01 25.66
CA PRO A 2 -14.31 1.52 24.71
C PRO A 2 -13.76 2.46 23.63
N GLY A 3 -12.68 3.19 23.90
CA GLY A 3 -12.06 4.09 22.92
C GLY A 3 -11.55 3.41 21.64
N ARG A 4 -11.09 2.15 21.70
CA ARG A 4 -10.66 1.41 20.49
C ARG A 4 -11.83 1.08 19.57
N LEU A 5 -12.98 0.74 20.16
CA LEU A 5 -14.20 0.44 19.41
C LEU A 5 -14.76 1.71 18.77
N ILE A 6 -14.79 2.82 19.51
CA ILE A 6 -15.22 4.12 18.99
C ILE A 6 -14.32 4.56 17.83
N GLY A 7 -13.00 4.46 17.99
CA GLY A 7 -12.06 4.77 16.90
C GLY A 7 -12.28 3.90 15.66
N PHE A 8 -12.53 2.60 15.83
CA PHE A 8 -12.85 1.70 14.72
C PHE A 8 -14.13 2.11 13.98
N ILE A 9 -15.20 2.44 14.71
CA ILE A 9 -16.47 2.89 14.13
C ILE A 9 -16.29 4.20 13.36
N VAL A 10 -15.54 5.16 13.91
CA VAL A 10 -15.25 6.43 13.23
C VAL A 10 -14.49 6.20 11.92
N ILE A 11 -13.50 5.31 11.91
CA ILE A 11 -12.75 4.97 10.70
C ILE A 11 -13.68 4.33 9.66
N LEU A 12 -14.54 3.39 10.07
CA LEU A 12 -15.52 2.75 9.19
C LEU A 12 -16.47 3.77 8.55
N LEU A 13 -17.00 4.69 9.35
CA LEU A 13 -17.87 5.76 8.86
C LEU A 13 -17.14 6.62 7.84
N LEU A 14 -15.90 7.03 8.13
CA LEU A 14 -15.10 7.85 7.23
C LEU A 14 -14.82 7.14 5.90
N ILE A 15 -14.46 5.86 5.93
CA ILE A 15 -14.29 5.03 4.73
C ILE A 15 -15.60 4.95 3.94
N GLY A 16 -16.72 4.65 4.61
CA GLY A 16 -18.03 4.56 3.99
C GLY A 16 -18.47 5.87 3.32
N THR A 17 -18.25 7.02 3.98
CA THR A 17 -18.55 8.34 3.43
C THR A 17 -17.69 8.64 2.20
N LEU A 18 -16.40 8.34 2.23
CA LEU A 18 -15.50 8.54 1.08
C LEU A 18 -15.90 7.66 -0.12
N ILE A 19 -16.28 6.40 0.13
CA ILE A 19 -16.81 5.51 -0.90
C ILE A 19 -18.12 6.09 -1.47
N GLY A 20 -19.06 6.48 -0.61
CA GLY A 20 -20.34 7.04 -1.01
C GLY A 20 -20.21 8.30 -1.87
N PHE A 21 -19.33 9.23 -1.49
CA PHE A 21 -19.06 10.43 -2.29
C PHE A 21 -18.40 10.14 -3.64
N ASN A 22 -17.69 9.02 -3.78
CA ASN A 22 -17.03 8.65 -5.04
C ASN A 22 -17.82 7.62 -5.86
N ILE A 23 -19.03 7.21 -5.44
CA ILE A 23 -19.76 6.10 -6.07
C ILE A 23 -20.20 6.42 -7.51
N GLY A 24 -20.52 7.69 -7.78
CA GLY A 24 -20.86 8.17 -9.13
C GLY A 24 -19.63 8.56 -9.95
N ASN A 25 -18.43 8.46 -9.39
CA ASN A 25 -17.21 8.92 -10.03
C ASN A 25 -16.51 7.72 -10.69
N SER A 26 -16.50 7.73 -12.02
CA SER A 26 -15.91 6.67 -12.83
C SER A 26 -14.77 7.20 -13.70
N SER A 27 -13.92 6.28 -14.16
CA SER A 27 -12.73 6.58 -14.94
C SER A 27 -12.58 5.59 -16.09
N ASP A 28 -12.16 6.08 -17.24
CA ASP A 28 -11.78 5.25 -18.38
C ASP A 28 -10.30 4.92 -18.30
N ILE A 29 -9.97 3.64 -18.25
CA ILE A 29 -8.60 3.14 -18.20
C ILE A 29 -8.20 2.66 -19.59
N ARG A 30 -7.13 3.22 -20.16
CA ARG A 30 -6.49 2.69 -21.37
C ARG A 30 -5.18 2.04 -21.00
N ILE A 31 -5.12 0.72 -21.17
CA ILE A 31 -3.92 -0.09 -20.89
C ILE A 31 -3.05 -0.22 -22.16
N TRP A 32 -3.67 -0.15 -23.35
CA TRP A 32 -2.98 -0.28 -24.63
C TRP A 32 -3.48 0.73 -25.65
N PHE A 33 -2.69 0.98 -26.70
CA PHE A 33 -2.96 1.98 -27.74
C PHE A 33 -4.12 1.63 -28.70
N GLY A 34 -4.78 0.49 -28.54
CA GLY A 34 -5.92 0.06 -29.37
C GLY A 34 -7.24 0.09 -28.61
N GLU A 35 -8.37 0.15 -29.33
CA GLU A 35 -9.73 0.17 -28.74
C GLU A 35 -10.00 -1.01 -27.79
N LYS A 36 -9.38 -2.16 -28.05
CA LYS A 36 -9.48 -3.37 -27.21
C LYS A 36 -8.80 -3.25 -25.84
N GLY A 37 -7.97 -2.22 -25.63
CA GLY A 37 -7.28 -1.95 -24.37
C GLY A 37 -7.99 -0.96 -23.46
N GLN A 38 -9.22 -0.55 -23.80
CA GLN A 38 -10.00 0.40 -23.02
C GLN A 38 -10.97 -0.33 -22.08
N ILE A 39 -10.89 -0.01 -20.80
CA ILE A 39 -11.86 -0.40 -19.78
C ILE A 39 -12.61 0.87 -19.40
N LYS A 40 -13.89 0.95 -19.74
CA LYS A 40 -14.71 2.14 -19.50
C LYS A 40 -15.41 2.07 -18.16
N GLU A 41 -15.73 3.24 -17.61
CA GLU A 41 -16.59 3.39 -16.43
C GLU A 41 -16.11 2.63 -15.18
N VAL A 42 -14.79 2.51 -15.01
CA VAL A 42 -14.23 1.87 -13.82
C VAL A 42 -14.41 2.79 -12.61
N PRO A 43 -15.00 2.32 -11.49
CA PRO A 43 -15.14 3.12 -10.28
C PRO A 43 -13.78 3.66 -9.84
N ILE A 44 -13.66 4.98 -9.65
CA ILE A 44 -12.36 5.63 -9.46
C ILE A 44 -11.62 5.12 -8.22
N LEU A 45 -12.38 4.74 -7.18
CA LEU A 45 -11.85 4.17 -5.95
C LEU A 45 -11.15 2.82 -6.22
N LEU A 46 -11.69 2.00 -7.12
CA LEU A 46 -11.08 0.73 -7.52
C LEU A 46 -9.78 0.99 -8.30
N SER A 47 -9.76 1.99 -9.18
CA SER A 47 -8.57 2.39 -9.94
C SER A 47 -7.43 2.79 -9.01
N PHE A 48 -7.70 3.68 -8.04
CA PHE A 48 -6.70 4.11 -7.07
C PHE A 48 -6.26 2.99 -6.13
N PHE A 49 -7.19 2.18 -5.65
CA PHE A 49 -6.87 1.05 -4.78
C PHE A 49 -5.94 0.06 -5.48
N THR A 50 -6.23 -0.26 -6.75
CA THR A 50 -5.43 -1.19 -7.56
C THR A 50 -4.00 -0.67 -7.74
N ILE A 51 -3.83 0.59 -8.15
CA ILE A 51 -2.51 1.21 -8.32
C ILE A 51 -1.74 1.27 -6.99
N TYR A 52 -2.43 1.58 -5.88
CA TYR A 52 -1.82 1.58 -4.56
C TYR A 52 -1.28 0.19 -4.18
N ILE A 53 -2.06 -0.88 -4.39
CA ILE A 53 -1.61 -2.25 -4.13
C ILE A 53 -0.42 -2.62 -5.01
N PHE A 54 -0.45 -2.29 -6.31
CA PHE A 54 0.70 -2.53 -7.19
C PHE A 54 1.96 -1.78 -6.71
N GLY A 55 1.82 -0.52 -6.33
CA GLY A 55 2.89 0.27 -5.74
C GLY A 55 3.45 -0.38 -4.46
N LEU A 56 2.56 -0.77 -3.55
CA LEU A 56 2.94 -1.43 -2.30
C LEU A 56 3.68 -2.75 -2.56
N VAL A 57 3.15 -3.61 -3.44
CA VAL A 57 3.77 -4.88 -3.81
C VAL A 57 5.13 -4.67 -4.47
N SER A 58 5.25 -3.68 -5.36
CA SER A 58 6.54 -3.35 -5.99
C SER A 58 7.61 -2.88 -5.00
N SER A 59 7.21 -2.34 -3.84
CA SER A 59 8.14 -1.91 -2.79
C SER A 59 8.70 -3.05 -1.95
N ILE A 60 8.05 -4.23 -1.94
CA ILE A 60 8.43 -5.40 -1.15
C ILE A 60 9.90 -5.82 -1.36
N PRO A 61 10.42 -6.01 -2.59
CA PRO A 61 11.82 -6.42 -2.79
C PRO A 61 12.81 -5.41 -2.22
N PHE A 62 12.52 -4.11 -2.34
CA PHE A 62 13.38 -3.05 -1.79
C PHE A 62 13.38 -3.06 -0.26
N TYR A 63 12.20 -3.23 0.34
CA TYR A 63 12.07 -3.33 1.79
C TYR A 63 12.81 -4.55 2.35
N ILE A 64 12.65 -5.71 1.72
CA ILE A 64 13.37 -6.95 2.09
C ILE A 64 14.88 -6.74 1.95
N GLY A 65 15.34 -6.18 0.82
CA GLY A 65 16.75 -5.86 0.58
C GLY A 65 17.35 -4.93 1.66
N TRP A 66 16.64 -3.85 1.99
CA TRP A 66 17.03 -2.93 3.04
C TRP A 66 17.09 -3.63 4.41
N ARG A 67 16.08 -4.43 4.75
CA ARG A 67 16.02 -5.15 6.03
C ARG A 67 17.16 -6.16 6.17
N MET A 68 17.49 -6.90 5.11
CA MET A 68 18.62 -7.84 5.10
C MET A 68 19.96 -7.14 5.32
N ARG A 69 20.17 -5.97 4.71
CA ARG A 69 21.39 -5.16 4.93
C ARG A 69 21.51 -4.69 6.37
N GLN A 70 20.42 -4.24 6.98
CA GLN A 70 20.40 -3.83 8.39
C GLN A 70 20.77 -4.99 9.34
N ILE A 71 20.25 -6.19 9.08
CA ILE A 71 20.58 -7.39 9.87
C ILE A 71 22.06 -7.75 9.72
N LYS A 72 22.60 -7.73 8.50
CA LYS A 72 24.04 -7.97 8.24
C LYS A 72 24.92 -6.94 8.97
N LYS A 73 24.56 -5.66 8.92
CA LYS A 73 25.31 -4.58 9.62
C LYS A 73 25.29 -4.77 11.13
N LYS A 74 24.14 -5.13 11.72
CA LYS A 74 24.05 -5.45 13.15
C LYS A 74 24.94 -6.62 13.55
N ARG A 75 24.92 -7.73 12.78
CA ARG A 75 25.77 -8.90 13.03
C ARG A 75 27.27 -8.56 12.97
N LYS A 76 27.70 -7.80 11.96
CA LYS A 76 29.09 -7.36 11.82
C LYS A 76 29.56 -6.50 13.01
N ASN A 77 28.72 -5.58 13.47
CA ASN A 77 29.03 -4.72 14.61
C ASN A 77 29.09 -5.51 15.94
N SER A 78 28.22 -6.50 16.13
CA SER A 78 28.26 -7.37 17.31
C SER A 78 29.50 -8.26 17.33
N ALA A 79 29.92 -8.80 16.17
CA ALA A 79 31.15 -9.59 16.07
C ALA A 79 32.40 -8.74 16.36
N ALA A 80 32.48 -7.53 15.81
CA ALA A 80 33.59 -6.61 16.06
C ALA A 80 33.68 -6.10 17.51
N ALA A 81 32.58 -6.13 18.26
CA ALA A 81 32.56 -5.78 19.69
C ALA A 81 32.97 -6.96 20.58
N ALA A 82 32.75 -8.21 20.14
CA ALA A 82 33.18 -9.40 20.86
C ALA A 82 34.70 -9.65 20.72
N ASP A 83 35.29 -9.28 19.58
CA ASP A 83 36.73 -9.42 19.30
C ASP A 83 37.61 -8.36 19.98
N LYS A 84 36.99 -7.33 20.58
CA LYS A 84 37.65 -6.26 21.34
C LYS A 84 37.60 -6.45 22.87
N LYS A 85 37.02 -7.55 23.35
CA LYS A 85 36.98 -7.93 24.77
C LYS A 85 37.99 -9.04 25.04
#